data_AF-A0A0P9SUF6-F1
#
_entry.id   AF-A0A0P9SUF6-F1
#
_cell.length_a   1.000
_cell.length_b   1.000
_cell.length_c   1.000
_cell.angle_alpha   90.00
_cell.angle_beta   90.00
_cell.angle_gamma   90.00
#
_symmetry.space_group_name_H-M   'P 1'
#
loop_
_entity.id
_entity.type
_entity.pdbx_description
1 polymer ?
#
loop_
_entity_poly.entity_id
_entity_poly.type
_entity_poly.pdbx_seq_one_letter_code
_entity_poly.pdbx_strand_id
1 'polypeptide(L)'
;MSFGAEKVELTLIYGKPGELGQTSEPQKYLVAMQRMHSCYSFTVTPLEVGVALLKAPGFSRARVRLTDGTVIEGAVRCVQRNYFELVEDKRPA
;
A
#
# COMPACT_ATOMS: atom_id res chain seq x y z
N MET A 1 13.07 10.18 0.42
CA MET A 1 12.25 10.81 -0.65
C MET A 1 10.80 10.71 -0.20
N SER A 2 10.13 11.85 -0.03
CA SER A 2 8.71 11.89 0.32
C SER A 2 7.93 12.21 -0.95
N PHE A 3 6.91 11.43 -1.24
CA PHE A 3 5.98 11.73 -2.33
C PHE A 3 4.88 12.63 -1.75
N GLY A 4 4.52 13.69 -2.47
CA GLY A 4 3.41 14.55 -2.08
C GLY A 4 2.10 13.74 -1.99
N ALA A 5 1.07 14.31 -1.36
CA ALA A 5 -0.25 13.71 -1.43
C ALA A 5 -0.72 13.72 -2.90
N GLU A 6 -0.69 12.55 -3.54
CA GLU A 6 -1.00 12.40 -4.96
C GLU A 6 -2.16 11.42 -5.16
N LYS A 7 -2.97 11.66 -6.20
CA LYS A 7 -4.00 10.70 -6.60
C LYS A 7 -3.36 9.54 -7.35
N VAL A 8 -3.23 8.43 -6.65
CA VAL A 8 -2.63 7.19 -7.15
C VAL A 8 -3.68 6.09 -7.19
N GLU A 9 -3.46 5.09 -8.03
CA GLU A 9 -4.30 3.89 -8.03
C GLU A 9 -3.81 2.94 -6.92
N LEU A 10 -4.68 2.64 -5.97
CA LEU A 10 -4.40 1.76 -4.84
C LEU A 10 -5.28 0.53 -4.94
N THR A 11 -4.67 -0.63 -4.76
CA THR A 11 -5.35 -1.91 -4.66
C THR A 11 -4.99 -2.53 -3.31
N LEU A 12 -5.99 -2.86 -2.50
CA LEU A 12 -5.83 -3.53 -1.22
C LEU A 12 -6.08 -5.02 -1.41
N ILE A 13 -5.17 -5.86 -0.93
CA ILE A 13 -5.26 -7.31 -1.07
C ILE A 13 -5.42 -7.92 0.32
N TYR A 14 -6.48 -8.67 0.48
CA TYR A 14 -6.86 -9.35 1.71
C TYR A 14 -6.66 -10.85 1.53
N GLY A 15 -6.00 -11.52 2.48
CA GLY A 15 -5.80 -12.96 2.45
C GLY A 15 -4.53 -13.37 3.16
N LYS A 16 -4.34 -14.68 3.34
CA LYS A 16 -3.05 -15.17 3.82
C LYS A 16 -2.05 -15.25 2.66
N PRO A 17 -0.77 -14.95 2.91
CA PRO A 17 0.28 -15.19 1.92
C PRO A 17 0.26 -16.66 1.45
N GLY A 18 0.11 -16.89 0.15
CA GLY A 18 0.06 -18.23 -0.46
C GLY A 18 -1.35 -18.82 -0.63
N GLU A 19 -2.40 -18.15 -0.15
CA GLU A 19 -3.80 -18.52 -0.39
C GLU A 19 -4.45 -17.60 -1.45
N LEU A 20 -5.58 -18.03 -2.03
CA LEU A 20 -6.41 -17.18 -2.89
C LEU A 20 -6.97 -16.01 -2.07
N GLY A 21 -6.30 -14.85 -2.16
CA GLY A 21 -6.74 -13.63 -1.52
C GLY A 21 -7.94 -12.98 -2.23
N GLN A 22 -8.73 -12.22 -1.47
CA GLN A 22 -9.73 -11.30 -1.99
C GLN A 22 -9.06 -9.95 -2.28
N THR A 23 -9.18 -9.48 -3.51
CA THR A 23 -8.59 -8.20 -3.95
C THR A 23 -9.69 -7.17 -4.04
N SER A 24 -9.48 -5.97 -3.48
CA SER A 24 -10.38 -4.84 -3.75
C SER A 24 -10.24 -4.44 -5.22
N GLU A 25 -11.29 -3.87 -5.81
CA GLU A 25 -11.13 -3.22 -7.10
C GLU A 25 -10.08 -2.09 -6.99
N PRO A 26 -9.21 -1.90 -7.99
CA PRO A 26 -8.29 -0.77 -8.02
C PRO A 26 -9.09 0.54 -8.00
N GLN A 27 -8.81 1.40 -7.02
CA GLN A 27 -9.46 2.70 -6.90
C GLN A 27 -8.42 3.81 -6.78
N LYS A 28 -8.74 4.97 -7.33
CA LYS A 28 -7.90 6.16 -7.24
C LYS A 28 -8.16 6.86 -5.92
N TYR A 29 -7.14 6.92 -5.06
CA TYR A 29 -7.21 7.66 -3.80
C TYR A 29 -6.10 8.68 -3.73
N LEU A 30 -6.36 9.76 -2.99
CA LEU A 30 -5.30 10.64 -2.52
C LEU A 30 -4.46 9.90 -1.46
N VAL A 31 -3.18 9.68 -1.75
CA VAL A 31 -2.26 8.96 -0.86
C VAL A 31 -1.02 9.79 -0.63
N ALA A 32 -0.64 9.95 0.64
CA ALA A 32 0.69 10.43 1.01
C ALA A 32 1.62 9.24 1.21
N MET A 33 2.81 9.26 0.58
CA MET A 33 3.79 8.19 0.71
C MET A 33 5.15 8.70 1.18
N GLN A 34 5.77 7.99 2.10
CA GLN A 34 7.11 8.29 2.57
C GLN A 34 7.99 7.04 2.46
N ARG A 35 9.10 7.13 1.74
CA ARG A 35 10.11 6.07 1.73
C ARG A 35 10.89 6.10 3.03
N MET A 36 10.95 4.97 3.73
CA MET A 36 11.73 4.81 4.96
C MET A 36 13.22 4.62 4.64
N HIS A 37 14.08 4.68 5.67
CA HIS A 37 15.55 4.57 5.55
C HIS A 37 16.01 3.29 4.84
N SER A 38 15.29 2.18 5.00
CA SER A 38 15.41 1.04 4.10
C SER A 38 14.71 1.40 2.80
N CYS A 39 15.45 1.45 1.70
CA CYS A 39 14.96 1.76 0.34
C CYS A 39 13.75 0.93 -0.13
N TYR A 40 13.29 -0.06 0.62
CA TYR A 40 12.23 -1.02 0.25
C TYR A 40 10.98 -0.93 1.13
N SER A 41 10.97 -0.04 2.13
CA SER A 41 9.81 0.14 3.00
C SER A 41 9.22 1.52 2.80
N PHE A 42 7.89 1.58 2.70
CA PHE A 42 7.12 2.79 2.47
C PHE A 42 6.04 2.92 3.53
N THR A 43 5.90 4.10 4.13
CA THR A 43 4.69 4.47 4.85
C THR A 43 3.67 4.96 3.83
N VAL A 44 2.47 4.39 3.83
CA VAL A 44 1.39 4.72 2.92
C VAL A 44 0.19 5.20 3.73
N THR A 45 -0.21 6.45 3.53
CA THR A 45 -1.36 7.07 4.21
C THR A 45 -2.42 7.43 3.18
N PRO A 46 -3.41 6.56 2.94
CA PRO A 46 -4.51 6.87 2.05
C PRO A 46 -5.52 7.79 2.75
N LEU A 47 -5.60 9.04 2.29
CA LEU A 47 -6.37 10.11 2.93
C LEU A 47 -7.89 9.97 2.74
N GLU A 48 -8.30 9.24 1.70
CA GLU A 48 -9.72 9.05 1.32
C GLU A 48 -10.22 7.61 1.60
N VAL A 49 -9.35 6.71 2.06
CA VAL A 49 -9.74 5.33 2.39
C VAL A 49 -10.22 5.27 3.83
N GLY A 50 -11.39 4.69 4.05
CA GLY A 50 -11.92 4.48 5.39
C GLY A 50 -11.00 3.57 6.22
N VAL A 51 -10.72 3.95 7.47
CA VAL A 51 -9.88 3.19 8.42
C VAL A 51 -10.34 1.73 8.59
N ALA A 52 -11.65 1.48 8.44
CA ALA A 52 -12.22 0.14 8.51
C ALA A 52 -11.65 -0.81 7.43
N LEU A 53 -11.38 -0.31 6.22
CA LEU A 53 -10.79 -1.11 5.14
C LEU A 53 -9.33 -1.46 5.44
N LEU A 54 -8.56 -0.51 5.97
CA LEU A 54 -7.16 -0.76 6.36
C LEU A 54 -7.05 -1.78 7.50
N LYS A 55 -8.03 -1.79 8.41
CA LYS A 55 -8.09 -2.71 9.55
C LYS A 55 -8.89 -3.97 9.27
N ALA A 56 -9.39 -4.14 8.05
CA ALA A 56 -10.18 -5.31 7.72
C ALA A 56 -9.31 -6.58 7.86
N PRO A 57 -9.86 -7.65 8.45
CA PRO A 57 -9.12 -8.89 8.66
C PRO A 57 -8.49 -9.40 7.35
N GLY A 58 -7.23 -9.79 7.42
CA GLY A 58 -6.52 -10.36 6.29
C GLY A 58 -5.87 -9.32 5.38
N PHE A 59 -5.95 -8.02 5.62
CA PHE A 59 -5.16 -7.05 4.84
C PHE A 59 -3.66 -7.35 4.97
N SER A 60 -3.07 -7.85 3.88
CA SER A 60 -1.74 -8.47 3.92
C SER A 60 -0.80 -7.92 2.85
N ARG A 61 -1.36 -7.36 1.77
CA ARG A 61 -0.60 -6.87 0.62
C ARG A 61 -1.29 -5.64 0.04
N ALA A 62 -0.49 -4.77 -0.58
CA ALA A 62 -1.01 -3.62 -1.31
C ALA A 62 -0.21 -3.40 -2.58
N ARG A 63 -0.90 -2.86 -3.58
CA ARG A 63 -0.29 -2.40 -4.83
C ARG A 63 -0.64 -0.93 -5.02
N VAL A 64 0.39 -0.12 -5.19
CA VAL A 64 0.26 1.31 -5.48
C VAL A 64 0.82 1.57 -6.86
N ARG A 65 0.03 2.16 -7.74
CA ARG A 65 0.46 2.62 -9.06
C ARG A 65 0.47 4.14 -9.08
N LEU A 66 1.68 4.69 -9.17
CA LEU A 66 1.95 6.12 -9.23
C LEU A 66 1.54 6.70 -10.60
N THR A 67 1.45 8.02 -10.65
CA THR A 67 1.02 8.79 -11.83
C THR A 67 2.01 8.68 -13.00
N ASP A 68 3.29 8.50 -12.71
CA ASP A 68 4.37 8.25 -13.68
C ASP A 68 4.37 6.81 -14.23
N GLY A 69 3.45 5.96 -13.76
CA GLY A 69 3.33 4.55 -14.15
C GLY A 69 4.15 3.59 -13.29
N THR A 70 4.97 4.08 -12.35
CA THR A 70 5.71 3.25 -11.40
C THR A 70 4.74 2.44 -10.53
N VAL A 71 5.04 1.16 -10.33
CA VAL A 71 4.23 0.26 -9.49
C VAL A 71 5.06 -0.18 -8.30
N ILE A 72 4.54 0.10 -7.11
CA ILE A 72 5.09 -0.35 -5.82
C ILE A 72 4.12 -1.41 -5.30
N GLU A 73 4.56 -2.67 -5.29
CA GLU A 73 3.78 -3.78 -4.76
C GLU A 73 4.55 -4.49 -3.66
N GLY A 74 3.85 -4.88 -2.60
CA GLY A 74 4.51 -5.48 -1.46
C GLY A 74 3.60 -6.04 -0.38
N ALA A 75 4.26 -6.59 0.64
CA ALA A 75 3.62 -7.05 1.87
C ALA A 75 3.33 -5.87 2.81
N VAL A 76 2.14 -5.88 3.40
CA VAL A 76 1.76 -4.96 4.47
C VAL A 76 2.32 -5.50 5.78
N ARG A 77 3.26 -4.78 6.37
CA ARG A 77 3.92 -5.19 7.61
C ARG A 77 3.17 -4.77 8.85
N CYS A 78 2.64 -3.56 8.84
CA CYS A 78 1.95 -2.96 9.97
C CYS A 78 0.84 -2.04 9.48
N VAL A 79 -0.27 -1.98 10.21
CA VAL A 79 -1.35 -1.01 10.00
C VAL A 79 -1.53 -0.23 11.29
N GLN A 80 -1.48 1.09 11.22
CA GLN A 80 -1.69 1.95 12.37
C GLN A 80 -2.64 3.09 12.00
N ARG A 81 -3.73 3.22 12.78
CA ARG A 81 -4.77 4.25 12.59
C ARG A 81 -5.24 4.34 11.13
N ASN A 82 -4.65 5.23 10.34
CA ASN A 82 -4.99 5.56 8.96
C ASN A 82 -3.82 5.37 7.97
N TYR A 83 -2.75 4.69 8.37
CA TYR A 83 -1.62 4.40 7.50
C TYR A 83 -1.17 2.95 7.65
N PHE A 84 -0.38 2.48 6.70
CA PHE A 84 0.25 1.18 6.75
C PHE A 84 1.69 1.22 6.23
N GLU A 85 2.49 0.27 6.67
CA GLU A 85 3.84 0.05 6.18
C GLU A 85 3.80 -1.01 5.07
N LEU A 86 4.26 -0.62 3.88
CA LEU A 86 4.39 -1.48 2.71
C LEU A 86 5.87 -1.82 2.49
N VAL A 87 6.18 -3.11 2.45
CA VAL A 87 7.52 -3.63 2.14
C VAL A 87 7.50 -4.19 0.72
N GLU A 88 8.20 -3.54 -0.19
CA GLU A 88 8.23 -3.88 -1.61
C GLU A 88 8.82 -5.28 -1.85
N ASP A 89 8.16 -6.08 -2.70
CA ASP A 89 8.58 -7.46 -2.99
C ASP A 89 9.90 -7.52 -3.75
N LYS A 90 10.11 -6.56 -4.68
CA LYS A 90 11.34 -6.49 -5.46
C LYS A 90 12.40 -5.74 -4.67
N ARG A 91 13.35 -6.50 -4.10
CA ARG A 91 14.69 -5.96 -3.84
C ARG A 91 15.36 -5.72 -5.21
N PRO A 92 15.83 -4.51 -5.54
CA PRO A 92 16.91 -4.35 -6.50
C PRO A 92 18.06 -5.24 -6.03
N ALA A 93 18.58 -6.04 -6.97
CA ALA A 93 19.75 -6.88 -6.77
C ALA A 93 20.99 -6.05 -6.43
#